data_AF-A0A1X1ZGE9-F1
#
_entry.id   AF-A0A1X1ZGE9-F1
#
_cell.length_a   1.000
_cell.length_b   1.000
_cell.length_c   1.000
_cell.angle_alpha   90.00
_cell.angle_beta   90.00
_cell.angle_gamma   90.00
#
_symmetry.space_group_name_H-M   'P 1'
#
loop_
_entity.id
_entity.type
_entity.pdbx_description
1 polymer ?
#
loop_
_entity_poly.entity_id
_entity_poly.type
_entity_poly.pdbx_seq_one_letter_code
_entity_poly.pdbx_strand_id
1 'polypeptide(L)'
;MSADLVDGAELHLYVLEIVGRGVKVGVTKQPDRRIANLRREAAGYGQSTGRVWVSEPHVEARANERELMALGGPNNRREYIALPYESAVGEAETLPMTRADRAAVEARRSAVLDMFQGFVLGGAR
;
A
#
# COMPACT_ATOMS: atom_id res chain seq x y z
N MET A 1 1.07 11.30 -14.93
CA MET A 1 2.31 10.52 -15.10
C MET A 1 2.42 9.64 -13.87
N SER A 2 2.17 8.33 -14.00
CA SER A 2 2.38 7.39 -12.88
C SER A 2 3.89 7.31 -12.65
N ALA A 3 4.37 7.68 -11.46
CA ALA A 3 5.78 7.52 -11.14
C ALA A 3 6.15 6.03 -11.28
N ASP A 4 7.25 5.74 -11.98
CA ASP A 4 7.68 4.35 -12.19
C ASP A 4 7.99 3.69 -10.86
N LEU A 5 7.19 2.68 -10.51
CA LEU A 5 7.30 1.92 -9.28
C LEU A 5 8.47 0.93 -9.40
N VAL A 6 9.36 0.89 -8.40
CA VAL A 6 10.37 -0.17 -8.31
C VAL A 6 9.66 -1.45 -7.88
N ASP A 7 9.36 -2.31 -8.86
CA ASP A 7 8.52 -3.49 -8.63
C ASP A 7 9.05 -4.31 -7.45
N GLY A 8 8.17 -4.75 -6.56
CA GLY A 8 8.50 -5.54 -5.37
C GLY A 8 9.23 -4.80 -4.25
N ALA A 9 9.60 -3.54 -4.42
CA ALA A 9 10.17 -2.70 -3.37
C ALA A 9 9.20 -1.58 -2.90
N GLU A 10 8.42 -1.03 -3.83
CA GLU A 10 7.51 0.09 -3.55
C GLU A 10 6.05 -0.30 -3.72
N LEU A 11 5.16 0.40 -3.01
CA LEU A 11 3.71 0.39 -3.22
C LEU A 11 3.16 1.79 -3.00
N HIS A 12 1.97 2.06 -3.55
CA HIS A 12 1.17 3.22 -3.18
C HIS A 12 0.34 2.90 -1.95
N LEU A 13 0.25 3.84 -1.03
CA LEU A 13 -0.73 3.86 0.05
C LEU A 13 -1.94 4.68 -0.43
N TYR A 14 -3.15 4.24 -0.12
CA TYR A 14 -4.36 4.99 -0.45
C TYR A 14 -5.30 5.12 0.76
N VAL A 15 -6.08 6.20 0.74
CA VAL A 15 -7.22 6.44 1.63
C VAL A 15 -8.45 6.70 0.77
N LEU A 16 -9.49 5.86 0.92
CA LEU A 16 -10.77 5.98 0.22
C LEU A 16 -11.87 6.32 1.22
N GLU A 17 -12.59 7.41 0.98
CA GLU A 17 -13.76 7.77 1.76
C GLU A 17 -14.95 6.86 1.44
N ILE A 18 -15.56 6.27 2.47
CA ILE A 18 -16.88 5.65 2.41
C ILE A 18 -17.86 6.63 3.06
N VAL A 19 -18.67 7.29 2.24
CA VAL A 19 -19.49 8.44 2.64
C VAL A 19 -20.40 8.08 3.82
N GLY A 20 -20.31 8.87 4.88
CA GLY A 20 -21.10 8.70 6.10
C GLY A 20 -20.71 7.51 6.97
N ARG A 21 -19.62 6.80 6.66
CA ARG A 21 -19.18 5.63 7.43
C ARG A 21 -17.75 5.78 7.96
N GLY A 22 -16.82 6.26 7.14
CA GLY A 22 -15.41 6.41 7.50
C GLY A 22 -14.49 6.28 6.29
N VAL A 23 -13.33 5.66 6.49
CA VAL A 23 -12.35 5.44 5.42
C VAL A 23 -11.95 3.98 5.29
N LYS A 24 -11.53 3.61 4.08
CA LYS A 24 -10.79 2.38 3.81
C LYS A 24 -9.36 2.75 3.42
N VAL A 25 -8.39 2.19 4.13
CA VAL A 25 -6.97 2.34 3.81
C VAL A 25 -6.45 1.07 3.15
N GLY A 26 -5.41 1.19 2.34
CA GLY A 26 -4.69 0.01 1.87
C GLY A 26 -3.51 0.33 0.97
N VAL A 27 -2.80 -0.71 0.53
CA VAL A 27 -1.69 -0.58 -0.42
C VAL A 27 -1.95 -1.22 -1.78
N THR A 28 -1.32 -0.69 -2.83
CA THR A 28 -1.45 -1.24 -4.19
C THR A 28 -0.28 -0.86 -5.11
N LYS A 29 -0.01 -1.69 -6.11
CA LYS A 29 0.88 -1.35 -7.24
C LYS A 29 0.17 -0.54 -8.33
N GLN A 30 -1.16 -0.65 -8.40
CA GLN A 30 -2.01 -0.09 -9.46
C GLN A 30 -3.17 0.68 -8.81
N PRO A 31 -2.96 1.96 -8.43
CA PRO A 31 -3.97 2.74 -7.72
C PRO A 31 -5.26 2.89 -8.54
N ASP A 32 -5.18 3.29 -9.81
CA ASP A 32 -6.36 3.52 -10.65
C ASP A 32 -7.28 2.29 -10.72
N ARG A 33 -6.68 1.12 -10.99
CA ARG A 33 -7.42 -0.15 -11.06
C ARG A 33 -8.01 -0.53 -9.71
N ARG A 34 -7.25 -0.37 -8.62
CA ARG A 34 -7.71 -0.72 -7.27
C ARG A 34 -8.87 0.17 -6.84
N ILE A 35 -8.75 1.49 -7.04
CA ILE A 35 -9.81 2.45 -6.69
C ILE A 35 -11.07 2.20 -7.53
N ALA A 36 -10.94 1.96 -8.84
CA ALA A 36 -12.09 1.62 -9.67
C ALA A 36 -12.83 0.37 -9.18
N ASN A 37 -12.10 -0.67 -8.78
CA ASN A 37 -12.68 -1.89 -8.21
C ASN A 37 -13.37 -1.61 -6.87
N LEU A 38 -12.75 -0.87 -5.96
CA LEU A 38 -13.34 -0.54 -4.66
C LEU A 38 -14.63 0.29 -4.80
N ARG A 39 -14.66 1.23 -5.74
CA ARG A 39 -15.88 1.99 -6.06
C ARG A 39 -17.01 1.07 -6.54
N ARG A 40 -16.69 0.12 -7.42
CA ARG A 40 -17.65 -0.88 -7.91
C ARG A 40 -18.15 -1.79 -6.79
N GLU A 41 -17.25 -2.29 -5.93
CA GLU A 41 -17.59 -3.12 -4.79
C GLU A 41 -18.50 -2.37 -3.81
N ALA A 42 -18.14 -1.15 -3.44
CA ALA A 42 -18.96 -0.31 -2.56
C ALA A 42 -20.37 -0.08 -3.12
N ALA A 43 -20.48 0.23 -4.42
CA ALA A 43 -21.77 0.35 -5.09
C ALA A 43 -22.59 -0.95 -5.02
N GLY A 44 -21.95 -2.11 -5.19
CA GLY A 44 -22.59 -3.43 -5.03
C GLY A 44 -23.15 -3.68 -3.62
N TYR A 45 -22.60 -3.05 -2.59
CA TYR A 45 -23.09 -3.09 -1.22
C TYR A 45 -24.02 -1.92 -0.85
N GLY A 46 -24.46 -1.11 -1.82
CA GLY A 46 -25.31 0.06 -1.59
C GLY A 46 -24.59 1.20 -0.83
N GLN A 47 -23.25 1.22 -0.86
CA GLN A 47 -22.44 2.24 -0.24
C GLN A 47 -21.94 3.25 -1.29
N SER A 48 -21.89 4.52 -0.90
CA SER A 48 -21.31 5.58 -1.72
C SER A 48 -19.85 5.81 -1.32
N THR A 49 -18.99 6.01 -2.32
CA THR A 49 -17.59 6.39 -2.12
C THR A 49 -17.41 7.87 -2.43
N GLY A 50 -16.46 8.50 -1.75
CA GLY A 50 -16.19 9.93 -1.89
C GLY A 50 -14.78 10.19 -2.41
N ARG A 51 -14.06 11.01 -1.66
CA ARG A 51 -12.70 11.45 -1.96
C ARG A 51 -11.71 10.30 -1.87
N VAL A 52 -10.60 10.48 -2.59
CA VAL A 52 -9.51 9.52 -2.66
C VAL A 52 -8.19 10.28 -2.55
N TRP A 53 -7.34 9.81 -1.66
CA TRP A 53 -5.95 10.21 -1.57
C TRP A 53 -5.08 9.01 -1.89
N VAL A 54 -4.00 9.24 -2.66
CA VAL A 54 -3.03 8.22 -3.03
C VAL A 54 -1.65 8.84 -2.86
N SER A 55 -0.78 8.15 -2.12
CA SER A 55 0.61 8.57 -1.95
C SER A 55 1.42 8.36 -3.23
N GLU A 56 2.59 8.99 -3.30
CA GLU A 56 3.68 8.51 -4.16
C GLU A 56 4.06 7.06 -3.77
N PRO A 57 4.61 6.26 -4.70
CA PRO A 57 5.07 4.92 -4.37
C PRO A 57 6.29 5.00 -3.45
N HIS A 58 6.34 4.20 -2.39
CA HIS A 58 7.42 4.23 -1.40
C HIS A 58 7.60 2.87 -0.71
N VAL A 59 8.75 2.68 -0.05
CA VAL A 59 9.11 1.40 0.58
C VAL A 59 8.33 1.13 1.87
N GLU A 60 7.94 2.18 2.59
CA GLU A 60 7.25 2.09 3.87
C GLU A 60 5.74 1.87 3.76
N ALA A 61 5.17 1.79 2.54
CA ALA A 61 3.73 1.79 2.34
C ALA A 61 2.96 0.75 3.18
N ARG A 62 3.49 -0.47 3.35
CA ARG A 62 2.90 -1.51 4.21
C ARG A 62 3.07 -1.25 5.71
N ALA A 63 4.13 -0.56 6.11
CA ALA A 63 4.29 -0.11 7.49
C ALA A 63 3.29 1.01 7.79
N ASN A 64 3.25 2.01 6.91
CA ASN A 64 2.33 3.15 6.98
C ASN A 64 0.86 2.71 6.98
N GLU A 65 0.48 1.73 6.16
CA GLU A 65 -0.87 1.12 6.20
C GLU A 65 -1.23 0.59 7.59
N ARG A 66 -0.30 -0.11 8.25
CA ARG A 66 -0.54 -0.66 9.60
C ARG A 66 -0.64 0.44 10.65
N GLU A 67 0.15 1.50 10.51
CA GLU A 67 0.08 2.69 11.38
C GLU A 67 -1.28 3.39 11.23
N LEU A 68 -1.74 3.61 9.99
CA LEU A 68 -3.08 4.17 9.75
C LEU A 68 -4.18 3.26 10.30
N MET A 69 -4.10 1.95 10.09
CA MET A 69 -5.09 1.01 10.63
C MET A 69 -5.20 1.08 12.16
N ALA A 70 -4.10 1.38 12.86
CA ALA A 70 -4.09 1.52 14.32
C ALA A 70 -4.92 2.72 14.81
N LEU A 71 -5.17 3.73 13.97
CA LEU A 71 -6.08 4.85 14.28
C LEU A 71 -7.52 4.37 14.52
N GLY A 72 -7.89 3.19 14.02
CA GLY A 72 -9.20 2.58 14.27
C GLY A 72 -9.39 2.02 15.69
N GLY A 73 -8.39 2.18 16.56
CA GLY A 73 -8.44 1.79 17.97
C GLY A 73 -7.54 0.58 18.30
N PRO A 74 -7.35 0.32 19.61
CA PRO A 74 -6.48 -0.76 20.07
C PRO A 74 -7.01 -2.10 19.55
N ASN A 75 -6.16 -2.82 18.81
CA ASN A 75 -6.44 -4.10 18.13
C ASN A 75 -7.21 -4.02 16.80
N ASN A 76 -7.40 -2.83 16.22
CA ASN A 76 -7.94 -2.77 14.87
C ASN A 76 -6.94 -3.36 13.86
N ARG A 77 -7.28 -4.53 13.31
CA ARG A 77 -6.55 -5.20 12.21
C ARG A 77 -7.30 -5.09 10.89
N ARG A 78 -8.30 -4.21 10.80
CA ARG A 78 -9.14 -4.06 9.61
C ARG A 78 -8.73 -2.80 8.86
N GLU A 79 -8.72 -2.92 7.54
CA GLU A 79 -8.47 -1.83 6.58
C GLU A 79 -9.54 -0.73 6.65
N TYR A 80 -10.68 -1.02 7.26
CA TYR A 80 -11.76 -0.06 7.45
C TYR A 80 -11.62 0.62 8.81
N ILE A 81 -11.68 1.95 8.80
CA ILE A 81 -11.50 2.80 9.98
C ILE A 81 -12.70 3.76 10.07
N ALA A 82 -13.38 3.77 11.21
CA ALA A 82 -14.50 4.66 11.48
C ALA A 82 -14.00 6.07 11.88
N LEU A 83 -13.33 6.75 10.94
CA LEU A 83 -12.68 8.05 11.16
C LEU A 83 -12.91 8.96 9.93
N PRO A 84 -13.03 10.29 10.11
CA PRO A 84 -13.22 11.23 9.00
C PRO A 84 -12.06 11.20 7.99
N TYR A 85 -12.38 11.40 6.71
CA TYR A 85 -11.38 11.39 5.64
C TYR A 85 -10.19 12.33 5.90
N GLU A 86 -10.46 13.56 6.33
CA GLU A 86 -9.41 14.57 6.56
C GLU A 86 -8.41 14.16 7.64
N SER A 87 -8.86 13.53 8.73
CA SER A 87 -7.91 13.14 9.78
C SER A 87 -7.08 11.94 9.34
N ALA A 88 -7.65 11.01 8.56
CA ALA A 88 -6.87 9.89 8.02
C ALA A 88 -5.81 10.36 7.00
N VAL A 89 -6.15 11.33 6.14
CA VAL A 89 -5.22 11.92 5.18
C VAL A 89 -4.16 12.77 5.88
N GLY A 90 -4.57 13.60 6.86
CA GLY A 90 -3.65 14.42 7.64
C GLY A 90 -2.58 13.58 8.33
N GLU A 91 -2.96 12.44 8.94
CA GLU A 91 -1.98 11.49 9.49
C GLU A 91 -1.11 10.87 8.40
N ALA A 92 -1.71 10.42 7.29
CA ALA A 92 -0.98 9.78 6.19
C ALA A 92 0.10 10.67 5.59
N GLU A 93 -0.13 11.99 5.50
CA GLU A 93 0.82 12.96 4.96
C GLU A 93 2.04 13.19 5.87
N THR A 94 1.98 12.82 7.15
CA THR A 94 3.12 12.92 8.07
C THR A 94 4.05 11.70 8.01
N LEU A 95 3.62 10.63 7.36
CA LEU A 95 4.35 9.36 7.34
C LEU A 95 5.53 9.39 6.35
N PRO A 96 6.61 8.64 6.63
CA PRO A 96 7.76 8.56 5.73
C PRO A 96 7.36 7.91 4.40
N MET A 97 7.79 8.52 3.28
CA MET A 97 7.51 8.01 1.92
C MET A 97 8.78 7.94 1.08
N THR A 98 9.75 7.15 1.54
CA THR A 98 11.07 7.07 0.89
C THR A 98 10.98 6.26 -0.41
N ARG A 99 11.50 6.81 -1.50
CA ARG A 99 11.67 6.08 -2.77
C ARG A 99 12.77 5.03 -2.64
N ALA A 100 12.56 3.86 -3.23
CA ALA A 100 13.56 2.82 -3.31
C ALA A 100 14.68 3.22 -4.27
N ASP A 101 15.93 2.92 -3.90
CA ASP A 101 17.04 2.92 -4.84
C ASP A 101 16.91 1.69 -5.76
N ARG A 102 16.59 1.94 -7.03
CA ARG A 102 16.41 0.90 -8.06
C ARG A 102 17.65 0.03 -8.21
N ALA A 103 18.85 0.61 -8.20
CA ALA A 103 20.09 -0.14 -8.39
C ALA A 103 20.37 -1.09 -7.22
N ALA A 104 20.12 -0.62 -6.00
CA ALA A 104 20.26 -1.45 -4.81
C ALA A 104 19.26 -2.62 -4.76
N VAL A 105 18.01 -2.39 -5.22
CA VAL A 105 16.99 -3.45 -5.29
C VAL A 105 17.34 -4.50 -6.33
N GLU A 106 17.80 -4.11 -7.51
CA GLU A 106 18.23 -5.03 -8.55
C GLU A 106 19.45 -5.85 -8.11
N ALA A 107 20.46 -5.23 -7.51
CA ALA A 107 21.64 -5.92 -6.98
C ALA A 107 21.26 -6.98 -5.92
N ARG A 108 20.33 -6.62 -5.01
CA ARG A 108 19.86 -7.56 -3.98
C ARG A 108 19.07 -8.73 -4.59
N ARG A 109 18.29 -8.50 -5.66
CA ARG A 109 17.56 -9.57 -6.37
C ARG A 109 18.51 -10.54 -7.03
N SER A 110 19.52 -10.05 -7.74
CA SER A 110 20.53 -10.89 -8.37
C SER A 110 21.26 -11.73 -7.33
N ALA A 111 21.69 -11.13 -6.21
CA ALA A 111 22.37 -11.86 -5.13
C ALA A 111 21.51 -13.00 -4.53
N VAL A 112 20.19 -12.79 -4.37
CA VAL A 112 19.29 -13.84 -3.87
C VAL A 112 19.12 -14.97 -4.89
N LEU A 113 19.02 -14.64 -6.19
CA LEU A 113 18.93 -15.63 -7.26
C LEU A 113 20.21 -16.46 -7.36
N ASP A 114 21.38 -15.82 -7.29
CA ASP A 114 22.68 -16.49 -7.32
C ASP A 114 22.86 -17.43 -6.12
N MET A 115 22.44 -17.00 -4.93
CA MET A 115 22.44 -17.85 -3.73
C MET A 115 21.52 -19.08 -3.89
N PHE A 116 20.32 -18.88 -4.46
CA PHE A 116 19.39 -19.98 -4.73
C PHE A 116 19.95 -20.97 -5.74
N GLN A 117 20.56 -20.48 -6.82
CA GLN A 117 21.21 -21.32 -7.83
C GLN A 117 22.38 -22.10 -7.25
N GLY A 118 23.22 -21.45 -6.45
CA GLY A 118 24.34 -22.10 -5.75
C GLY A 118 23.88 -23.19 -4.77
N PHE A 119 22.76 -22.99 -4.08
CA PHE A 119 22.18 -24.00 -3.19
C PHE A 119 21.59 -25.19 -3.96
N VAL A 120 20.83 -24.94 -5.04
CA VAL A 120 20.20 -25.98 -5.86
C VAL A 120 21.24 -26.83 -6.62
N LEU A 121 22.30 -26.21 -7.13
CA LEU A 121 23.37 -26.91 -7.84
C LEU A 121 24.42 -27.52 -6.91
N GLY A 122 24.58 -27.00 -5.69
CA GLY A 122 25.52 -27.48 -4.68
C GLY A 122 25.02 -28.65 -3.82
N GLY A 123 23.71 -28.93 -3.82
CA GLY A 123 23.09 -30.03 -3.08
C GLY A 123 23.20 -31.41 -3.74
N ALA A 124 23.82 -31.51 -4.92
CA ALA A 124 24.11 -32.77 -5.60
C ALA A 124 25.55 -33.23 -5.29
N ARG A 125 25.80 -33.64 -4.04
CA ARG A 125 26.93 -34.48 -3.67
C ARG A 125 26.49 -35.54 -2.68
#